data_AF-A0A238J200-F1
#
_entry.id   AF-A0A238J200-F1
#
_cell.length_a   1.000
_cell.length_b   1.000
_cell.length_c   1.000
_cell.angle_alpha   90.00
_cell.angle_beta   90.00
_cell.angle_gamma   90.00
#
_symmetry.space_group_name_H-M   'P 1'
#
loop_
_entity.id
_entity.type
_entity.pdbx_description
1 polymer ?
#
loop_
_entity_poly.entity_id
_entity_poly.type
_entity_poly.pdbx_seq_one_letter_code
_entity_poly.pdbx_strand_id
1 'polypeptide(L)'
;MINKLFPFALAALAVILAAIFGLSQSLGAHPFWSTQIALIGAPLGAVLALVLRFATQFRWTAALAALVLTGIAFAMASMGKSRFAASYAEDVQAGQLWYFGWIAVALFTTTTLALIWPKRR
;
A
#
# COMPACT_ATOMS: atom_id res chain seq x y z
N MET A 1 18.09 14.66 -12.59
CA MET A 1 17.29 14.28 -11.39
C MET A 1 16.14 13.31 -11.71
N ILE A 2 15.46 13.45 -12.86
CA ILE A 2 14.35 12.57 -13.31
C ILE A 2 14.63 11.06 -13.16
N ASN A 3 15.80 10.57 -13.60
CA ASN A 3 16.14 9.14 -13.51
C ASN A 3 16.24 8.60 -12.06
N LYS A 4 16.45 9.48 -11.07
CA LYS A 4 16.51 9.09 -9.65
C LYS A 4 15.12 8.99 -9.03
N LEU A 5 14.12 9.70 -9.57
CA LEU A 5 12.73 9.73 -9.09
C LEU A 5 11.83 8.71 -9.80
N PHE A 6 12.22 8.28 -11.00
CA PHE A 6 11.52 7.26 -11.79
C PHE A 6 11.03 6.03 -11.01
N PRO A 7 11.83 5.37 -10.14
CA PRO A 7 11.37 4.15 -9.46
C PRO A 7 10.21 4.38 -8.49
N PHE A 8 10.12 5.56 -7.87
CA PHE A 8 9.02 5.86 -6.95
C PHE A 8 7.71 6.10 -7.70
N ALA A 9 7.78 6.86 -8.81
CA ALA A 9 6.64 7.10 -9.67
C ALA A 9 6.15 5.81 -10.33
N LEU A 10 7.08 4.97 -10.81
CA LEU A 10 6.74 3.69 -11.42
C LEU A 10 6.12 2.71 -10.42
N ALA A 11 6.64 2.63 -9.19
CA ALA A 11 6.06 1.81 -8.14
C ALA A 11 4.63 2.25 -7.80
N ALA A 12 4.39 3.56 -7.65
CA ALA A 12 3.06 4.07 -7.38
C ALA A 12 2.10 3.78 -8.54
N LEU A 13 2.54 4.02 -9.77
CA LEU A 13 1.76 3.74 -10.96
C LEU A 13 1.41 2.25 -11.07
N ALA A 14 2.35 1.35 -10.78
CA ALA A 14 2.10 -0.09 -10.80
C ALA A 14 1.00 -0.51 -9.81
N VAL A 15 1.04 0.02 -8.58
CA VAL A 15 0.02 -0.27 -7.55
C VAL A 15 -1.33 0.32 -7.93
N ILE A 16 -1.37 1.55 -8.47
CA ILE A 16 -2.62 2.17 -8.95
C ILE A 16 -3.22 1.38 -10.10
N LEU A 17 -2.43 1.00 -11.11
CA LEU A 17 -2.90 0.21 -12.24
C LEU A 17 -3.40 -1.16 -11.78
N ALA A 18 -2.71 -1.82 -10.85
CA ALA A 18 -3.17 -3.08 -10.30
C ALA A 18 -4.56 -2.94 -9.62
N ALA A 19 -4.81 -1.85 -8.90
CA ALA A 19 -6.12 -1.56 -8.32
C ALA A 19 -7.19 -1.28 -9.39
N ILE A 20 -6.85 -0.49 -10.43
CA ILE A 20 -7.75 -0.20 -11.57
C ILE A 20 -8.15 -1.50 -12.31
N PHE A 21 -7.21 -2.44 -12.46
CA PHE A 21 -7.48 -3.76 -13.05
C PHE A 21 -8.14 -4.75 -12.07
N GLY A 22 -8.58 -4.29 -10.90
CA GLY A 22 -9.40 -5.06 -9.97
C GLY A 22 -8.62 -5.97 -9.01
N LEU A 23 -7.29 -5.88 -8.94
CA LEU A 23 -6.50 -6.72 -8.04
C LEU A 23 -6.82 -6.47 -6.56
N SER A 24 -7.02 -5.21 -6.17
CA SER A 24 -7.40 -4.89 -4.79
C SER A 24 -8.77 -5.49 -4.45
N GLN A 25 -9.74 -5.38 -5.36
CA GLN A 25 -11.08 -5.95 -5.18
C GLN A 25 -11.05 -7.49 -5.10
N SER A 26 -10.29 -8.16 -5.97
CA SER A 26 -10.17 -9.63 -5.96
C SER A 26 -9.53 -10.14 -4.67
N LEU A 27 -8.62 -9.36 -4.08
CA LEU A 27 -8.00 -9.65 -2.78
C LEU A 27 -8.87 -9.22 -1.58
N GLY A 28 -10.03 -8.60 -1.81
CA GLY A 28 -11.02 -8.32 -0.77
C GLY A 28 -11.18 -6.84 -0.38
N ALA A 29 -10.66 -5.90 -1.17
CA ALA A 29 -11.06 -4.50 -1.04
C ALA A 29 -12.53 -4.31 -1.44
N HIS A 30 -13.18 -3.30 -0.87
CA HIS A 30 -14.56 -3.00 -1.19
C HIS A 30 -14.68 -2.40 -2.61
N PRO A 31 -15.69 -2.80 -3.42
CA PRO A 31 -15.84 -2.30 -4.79
C PRO A 31 -15.90 -0.77 -4.93
N PHE A 32 -16.71 -0.09 -4.10
CA PHE A 32 -16.86 1.38 -4.16
C PHE A 32 -15.57 2.18 -3.95
N TRP A 33 -14.57 1.64 -3.26
CA TRP A 33 -13.35 2.36 -2.90
C TRP A 33 -12.06 1.63 -3.29
N SER A 34 -12.15 0.60 -4.13
CA SER A 34 -11.01 -0.27 -4.50
C SER A 34 -9.87 0.47 -5.21
N THR A 35 -10.21 1.51 -5.98
CA THR A 35 -9.25 2.36 -6.69
C THR A 35 -8.77 3.51 -5.81
N GLN A 36 -9.68 4.10 -5.03
CA GLN A 36 -9.42 5.25 -4.16
C GLN A 36 -8.35 4.94 -3.12
N ILE A 37 -8.35 3.73 -2.55
CA ILE A 37 -7.29 3.29 -1.61
C ILE A 37 -5.89 3.37 -2.20
N ALA A 38 -5.74 3.04 -3.49
CA ALA A 38 -4.47 3.02 -4.18
C ALA A 38 -4.09 4.44 -4.59
N LEU A 39 -5.06 5.26 -5.01
CA LEU A 39 -4.85 6.68 -5.29
C LEU A 39 -4.40 7.48 -4.06
N ILE A 40 -4.74 7.03 -2.84
CA ILE A 40 -4.26 7.63 -1.60
C ILE A 40 -2.95 6.97 -1.14
N GLY A 41 -2.97 5.65 -0.97
CA GLY A 41 -1.86 4.91 -0.37
C GLY A 41 -0.60 4.92 -1.23
N ALA A 42 -0.72 4.75 -2.55
CA ALA A 42 0.45 4.64 -3.41
C ALA A 42 1.29 5.94 -3.46
N PRO A 43 0.71 7.15 -3.62
CA PRO A 43 1.48 8.39 -3.50
C PRO A 43 2.16 8.55 -2.14
N LEU A 44 1.47 8.22 -1.04
CA LEU A 44 2.06 8.27 0.31
C LEU A 44 3.23 7.28 0.43
N GLY A 45 3.10 6.09 -0.14
CA GLY A 45 4.16 5.08 -0.15
C GLY A 45 5.37 5.53 -0.96
N ALA A 46 5.15 6.20 -2.09
CA ALA A 46 6.23 6.78 -2.89
C ALA A 46 6.99 7.88 -2.12
N VAL A 47 6.26 8.74 -1.40
CA VAL A 47 6.86 9.76 -0.51
C VAL A 47 7.65 9.11 0.61
N LEU A 48 7.09 8.09 1.28
CA LEU A 48 7.79 7.36 2.35
C LEU A 48 9.07 6.69 1.83
N ALA A 49 9.01 6.02 0.68
CA ALA A 49 10.19 5.42 0.05
C ALA A 49 11.24 6.47 -0.32
N LEU A 50 10.82 7.65 -0.79
CA LEU A 50 11.73 8.75 -1.10
C LEU A 50 12.47 9.20 0.16
N VAL A 51 11.73 9.46 1.25
CA VAL A 51 12.29 9.82 2.56
C VAL A 51 13.26 8.75 3.04
N LEU A 52 12.86 7.47 3.06
CA LEU A 52 13.69 6.37 3.53
C LEU A 52 14.95 6.19 2.67
N ARG A 53 14.86 6.39 1.35
CA ARG A 53 16.02 6.28 0.45
C ARG A 53 17.13 7.30 0.77
N PHE A 54 16.78 8.46 1.32
CA PHE A 54 17.75 9.49 1.71
C PHE A 54 18.07 9.48 3.21
N ALA A 55 17.12 9.08 4.06
CA ALA A 55 17.29 9.05 5.51
C ALA A 55 18.05 7.81 6.02
N THR A 56 18.10 6.72 5.25
CA THR A 56 18.81 5.50 5.66
C THR A 56 19.69 4.89 4.57
N GLN A 57 20.82 4.33 5.00
CA GLN A 57 21.70 3.48 4.19
C GLN A 57 21.17 2.03 4.08
N PHE A 58 20.29 1.61 4.99
CA PHE A 58 19.76 0.25 5.10
C PHE A 58 18.46 0.07 4.30
N ARG A 59 18.46 0.48 3.02
CA ARG A 59 17.25 0.45 2.17
C ARG A 59 16.58 -0.92 2.09
N TRP A 60 17.35 -2.01 2.15
CA TRP A 60 16.82 -3.37 2.09
C TRP A 60 16.09 -3.75 3.37
N THR A 61 16.63 -3.38 4.53
CA THR A 61 15.96 -3.54 5.82
C THR A 61 14.66 -2.74 5.85
N ALA A 62 14.68 -1.51 5.32
CA ALA A 62 13.46 -0.69 5.19
C ALA A 62 12.44 -1.31 4.21
N ALA A 63 12.89 -1.88 3.09
CA ALA A 63 12.02 -2.58 2.14
C ALA A 63 11.38 -3.84 2.75
N LEU A 64 12.16 -4.60 3.52
CA LEU A 64 11.68 -5.78 4.25
C LEU A 64 10.67 -5.39 5.34
N ALA A 65 10.95 -4.33 6.11
CA ALA A 65 10.02 -3.81 7.11
C ALA A 65 8.71 -3.38 6.46
N ALA A 66 8.75 -2.65 5.34
CA ALA A 66 7.56 -2.28 4.57
C ALA A 66 6.81 -3.54 4.04
N LEU A 67 7.53 -4.58 3.60
CA LEU A 67 6.89 -5.81 3.16
C LEU A 67 6.13 -6.50 4.30
N VAL A 68 6.75 -6.59 5.49
CA VAL A 68 6.10 -7.14 6.69
C VAL A 68 4.88 -6.31 7.08
N LEU A 69 5.00 -4.98 7.07
CA LEU A 69 3.89 -4.07 7.36
C LEU A 69 2.76 -4.17 6.33
N THR A 70 3.06 -4.49 5.07
CA THR A 70 2.05 -4.80 4.05
C THR A 70 1.22 -6.02 4.46
N GLY A 71 1.88 -7.10 4.92
CA GLY A 71 1.21 -8.30 5.40
C GLY A 71 0.34 -8.03 6.64
N ILE A 72 0.84 -7.25 7.60
CA ILE A 72 0.08 -6.84 8.79
C ILE A 72 -1.14 -6.01 8.41
N ALA A 73 -0.97 -5.01 7.53
CA ALA A 73 -2.06 -4.17 7.03
C ALA A 73 -3.13 -5.00 6.31
N PHE A 74 -2.71 -5.98 5.49
CA PHE A 74 -3.62 -6.88 4.80
C PHE A 74 -4.41 -7.77 5.77
N ALA A 75 -3.74 -8.30 6.81
CA ALA A 75 -4.41 -9.07 7.86
C ALA A 75 -5.44 -8.21 8.61
N MET A 76 -5.08 -6.99 9.00
CA MET A 76 -6.00 -6.04 9.64
C MET A 76 -7.19 -5.69 8.74
N ALA A 77 -6.95 -5.41 7.46
CA ALA A 77 -8.01 -5.12 6.50
C ALA A 77 -8.97 -6.31 6.33
N SER A 78 -8.44 -7.53 6.31
CA SER A 78 -9.21 -8.77 6.20
C SER A 78 -10.07 -9.02 7.44
N MET A 79 -9.51 -8.79 8.64
CA MET A 79 -10.26 -8.87 9.90
C MET A 79 -11.36 -7.81 9.96
N GLY A 80 -11.07 -6.57 9.55
CA GLY A 80 -12.04 -5.48 9.46
C GLY A 80 -13.20 -5.83 8.53
N LYS A 81 -12.91 -6.33 7.32
CA LYS A 81 -13.93 -6.80 6.38
C LYS A 81 -14.86 -7.83 7.01
N SER A 82 -14.29 -8.89 7.60
CA SER A 82 -15.09 -9.99 8.17
C SER A 82 -15.99 -9.53 9.31
N ARG A 83 -15.49 -8.68 10.21
CA ARG A 83 -16.29 -8.12 11.32
C ARG A 83 -17.35 -7.14 10.83
N PHE A 84 -17.03 -6.30 9.85
CA PHE A 84 -17.97 -5.37 9.26
C PHE A 84 -19.13 -6.11 8.57
N ALA A 85 -18.82 -7.16 7.82
CA ALA A 85 -19.84 -8.01 7.19
C ALA A 85 -20.68 -8.77 8.22
N ALA A 86 -20.05 -9.35 9.25
CA ALA A 86 -20.75 -10.11 10.30
C ALA A 86 -21.67 -9.23 11.17
N SER A 87 -21.36 -7.93 11.29
CA SER A 87 -22.20 -6.95 11.99
C SER A 87 -23.25 -6.30 11.09
N TYR A 88 -23.45 -6.79 9.85
CA TYR A 88 -24.35 -6.16 8.88
C TYR A 88 -24.07 -4.67 8.67
N ALA A 89 -22.78 -4.30 8.64
CA ALA A 89 -22.28 -2.94 8.52
C ALA A 89 -22.51 -2.00 9.73
N GLU A 90 -22.91 -2.54 10.89
CA GLU A 90 -23.08 -1.75 12.12
C GLU A 90 -21.76 -1.45 12.85
N ASP A 91 -20.75 -2.33 12.74
CA ASP A 91 -19.44 -2.11 13.36
C ASP A 91 -18.60 -1.11 12.54
N VAL A 92 -18.83 0.18 12.76
CA VAL A 92 -18.10 1.26 12.07
C VAL A 92 -16.58 1.15 12.24
N GLN A 93 -16.10 0.67 13.38
CA GLN A 93 -14.66 0.52 13.62
C GLN A 93 -14.07 -0.57 12.73
N ALA A 94 -14.78 -1.69 12.54
CA ALA A 94 -14.38 -2.71 11.59
C ALA A 94 -14.39 -2.20 10.14
N GLY A 95 -15.35 -1.36 9.77
CA GLY A 95 -15.39 -0.67 8.48
C GLY A 95 -14.17 0.23 8.27
N GLN A 96 -13.80 1.03 9.28
CA GLN A 96 -12.58 1.85 9.26
C GLN A 96 -11.32 1.01 9.16
N LEU A 97 -11.24 -0.11 9.90
CA LEU A 97 -10.10 -1.03 9.86
C LEU A 97 -9.93 -1.64 8.46
N TRP A 98 -11.04 -1.99 7.81
CA TRP A 98 -11.04 -2.41 6.41
C TRP A 98 -10.52 -1.27 5.51
N TYR A 99 -11.05 -0.05 5.68
CA TYR A 99 -10.70 1.13 4.89
C TYR A 99 -9.24 1.52 4.96
N PHE A 100 -8.79 1.87 6.14
CA PHE A 100 -7.42 2.32 6.37
C PHE A 100 -6.41 1.18 6.21
N GLY A 101 -6.80 -0.07 6.49
CA GLY A 101 -5.96 -1.24 6.24
C GLY A 101 -5.59 -1.37 4.76
N TRP A 102 -6.55 -1.19 3.85
CA TRP A 102 -6.27 -1.22 2.41
C TRP A 102 -5.45 -0.03 1.89
N ILE A 103 -5.63 1.16 2.46
CA ILE A 103 -4.72 2.30 2.19
C ILE A 103 -3.29 1.94 2.62
N ALA A 104 -3.13 1.35 3.81
CA ALA A 104 -1.84 0.94 4.32
C ALA A 104 -1.20 -0.18 3.47
N VAL A 105 -1.99 -1.14 2.96
CA VAL A 105 -1.50 -2.15 2.00
C VAL A 105 -0.91 -1.46 0.76
N ALA A 106 -1.63 -0.52 0.14
CA ALA A 106 -1.14 0.19 -1.04
C ALA A 106 0.12 1.02 -0.74
N LEU A 107 0.16 1.69 0.42
CA LEU A 107 1.30 2.48 0.89
C LEU A 107 2.55 1.62 1.06
N PHE A 108 2.46 0.55 1.85
CA PHE A 108 3.62 -0.28 2.16
C PHE A 108 4.06 -1.10 0.94
N THR A 109 3.13 -1.58 0.11
CA THR A 109 3.47 -2.26 -1.16
C THR A 109 4.26 -1.33 -2.07
N THR A 110 3.78 -0.09 -2.26
CA THR A 110 4.49 0.91 -3.07
C THR A 110 5.88 1.21 -2.49
N THR A 111 5.95 1.31 -1.16
CA THR A 111 7.21 1.57 -0.46
C THR A 111 8.23 0.45 -0.71
N THR A 112 7.81 -0.80 -0.55
CA THR A 112 8.64 -1.99 -0.84
C THR A 112 9.11 -1.97 -2.29
N LEU A 113 8.20 -1.86 -3.25
CA LEU A 113 8.53 -1.88 -4.69
C LEU A 113 9.53 -0.78 -5.08
N ALA A 114 9.38 0.42 -4.52
CA ALA A 114 10.29 1.53 -4.79
C ALA A 114 11.70 1.32 -4.18
N LEU A 115 11.79 0.72 -2.99
CA LEU A 115 13.07 0.55 -2.27
C LEU A 115 13.88 -0.67 -2.73
N ILE A 116 13.22 -1.70 -3.28
CA ILE A 116 13.91 -2.86 -3.88
C ILE A 116 14.60 -2.49 -5.21
N TRP A 117 14.15 -1.41 -5.86
CA TRP A 117 14.73 -0.96 -7.12
C TRP A 117 16.23 -0.63 -6.97
N PRO A 118 17.11 -1.13 -7.87
CA PRO A 118 18.55 -0.93 -7.73
C PRO A 118 18.94 0.55 -7.84
N LYS A 119 19.87 0.99 -6.97
CA LYS A 119 20.58 2.26 -7.17
C LYS A 119 21.43 2.10 -8.44
N ARG A 120 20.99 2.68 -9.56
CA ARG A 120 21.88 2.90 -10.71
C ARG A 120 23.03 3.80 -10.23
N ARG A 121 24.24 3.25 -10.22
CA ARG A 121 25.48 3.96 -9.86
C ARG A 121 25.77 5.01 -10.93
#